data_AF-A0A193GD19-F1
#
_entry.id   AF-A0A193GD19-F1
#
_cell.length_a   1.000
_cell.length_b   1.000
_cell.length_c   1.000
_cell.angle_alpha   90.00
_cell.angle_beta   90.00
_cell.angle_gamma   90.00
#
_symmetry.space_group_name_H-M   'P 1'
#
loop_
_entity.id
_entity.type
_entity.pdbx_description
1 polymer ?
#
loop_
_entity_poly.entity_id
_entity_poly.type
_entity_poly.pdbx_seq_one_letter_code
_entity_poly.pdbx_strand_id
1 'polypeptide(L)'
;MKIIKASALATLMLLTSLDAVADQQPSPQDRHPTVSSGPPARSNQSAPSAPPASQRPGQPANDSQQTCMAGYIVGMFPAMNGWDDWLLWLSPTGPSWSNGDTVQFRFYSHATTDFNSGRIIYATALQAMALGQKVALVDWSGNCNGGWAESIQVWYP
;
A
#
# COMPACT_ATOMS: atom_id res chain seq x y z
N MET A 1 -14.67 48.54 31.72
CA MET A 1 -13.76 47.67 32.48
C MET A 1 -13.00 46.83 31.45
N LYS A 2 -11.70 47.06 31.29
CA LYS A 2 -10.82 46.36 30.35
C LYS A 2 -10.18 45.17 31.08
N ILE A 3 -10.23 43.98 30.49
CA ILE A 3 -9.39 42.85 30.92
C ILE A 3 -8.40 42.56 29.79
N ILE A 4 -7.13 42.57 30.18
CA ILE A 4 -5.92 42.48 29.36
C ILE A 4 -5.28 41.12 29.67
N LYS A 5 -4.88 40.41 28.59
CA LYS A 5 -3.78 39.41 28.44
C LYS A 5 -3.81 38.14 29.31
N ALA A 6 -3.55 37.00 28.65
CA ALA A 6 -2.25 36.34 28.73
C ALA A 6 -2.09 35.29 27.61
N SER A 7 -1.05 35.48 26.81
CA SER A 7 -0.47 34.46 25.93
C SER A 7 0.24 33.39 26.75
N ALA A 8 0.15 32.14 26.32
CA ALA A 8 1.14 31.11 26.66
C ALA A 8 1.44 30.30 25.39
N LEU A 9 2.52 30.68 24.71
CA LEU A 9 3.26 29.77 23.84
C LEU A 9 3.89 28.71 24.74
N ALA A 10 3.61 27.44 24.48
CA ALA A 10 4.43 26.34 24.97
C ALA A 10 4.98 25.58 23.76
N THR A 11 6.10 26.07 23.25
CA THR A 11 7.01 25.31 22.41
C THR A 11 7.78 24.35 23.33
N LEU A 12 7.51 23.04 23.22
CA LEU A 12 8.42 22.04 23.77
C LEU A 12 8.80 21.08 22.65
N MET A 13 10.02 21.27 22.16
CA MET A 13 10.72 20.34 21.29
C MET A 13 10.96 19.03 22.04
N LEU A 14 10.57 17.90 21.47
CA LEU A 14 11.17 16.61 21.79
C LEU A 14 11.90 16.11 20.55
N LEU A 15 13.18 16.43 20.48
CA LEU A 15 14.17 15.63 19.76
C LEU A 15 14.56 14.48 20.69
N THR A 16 14.26 13.25 20.30
CA THR A 16 14.93 12.05 20.83
C THR A 16 15.52 11.29 19.65
N SER A 17 16.82 11.53 19.46
CA SER A 17 17.87 10.59 19.06
C SER A 17 17.51 9.41 18.16
N LEU A 18 17.98 9.49 16.91
CA LEU A 18 18.41 8.35 16.10
C LEU A 18 19.50 7.59 16.85
N ASP A 19 19.23 6.38 17.30
CA ASP A 19 20.28 5.41 17.61
C ASP A 19 20.69 4.70 16.31
N ALA A 20 21.94 4.95 15.93
CA ALA A 20 22.65 4.25 14.88
C ALA A 20 22.75 2.76 15.24
N VAL A 21 22.12 1.89 14.44
CA VAL A 21 22.44 0.47 14.44
C VAL A 21 23.82 0.32 13.81
N ALA A 22 24.79 0.08 14.68
CA ALA A 22 26.15 -0.24 14.33
C ALA A 22 26.22 -1.53 13.51
N ASP A 23 26.94 -1.39 12.41
CA ASP A 23 27.51 -2.40 11.54
C ASP A 23 28.20 -3.52 12.35
N GLN A 24 27.63 -4.73 12.35
CA GLN A 24 28.35 -5.95 12.70
C GLN A 24 28.62 -6.74 11.43
N GLN A 25 29.77 -6.44 10.83
CA GLN A 25 30.40 -7.24 9.79
C GLN A 25 30.99 -8.52 10.42
N PRO A 26 30.48 -9.73 10.13
CA PRO A 26 31.11 -10.96 10.63
C PRO A 26 32.41 -11.24 9.88
N SER A 27 33.48 -11.52 10.63
CA SER A 27 34.78 -11.94 10.10
C SER A 27 34.70 -13.28 9.35
N PRO A 28 35.53 -13.48 8.30
CA PRO A 28 35.64 -14.74 7.60
C PRO A 28 36.47 -15.71 8.43
N GLN A 29 35.86 -16.81 8.90
CA GLN A 29 36.61 -17.97 9.38
C GLN A 29 36.28 -19.19 8.54
N ASP A 30 37.33 -19.69 7.90
CA ASP A 30 37.45 -20.97 7.24
C ASP A 30 36.84 -22.10 8.06
N ARG A 31 35.99 -22.88 7.41
CA ARG A 31 35.87 -24.33 7.63
C ARG A 31 35.23 -24.97 6.41
N HIS A 32 36.08 -25.55 5.57
CA HIS A 32 35.70 -26.59 4.61
C HIS A 32 34.98 -27.74 5.35
N PRO A 33 33.92 -28.28 4.75
CA PRO A 33 33.84 -29.72 4.57
C PRO A 33 33.74 -30.06 3.07
N THR A 34 34.64 -30.92 2.65
CA THR A 34 34.60 -31.65 1.39
C THR A 34 33.26 -32.39 1.28
N VAL A 35 32.38 -31.94 0.38
CA VAL A 35 31.20 -32.70 -0.04
C VAL A 35 31.19 -32.78 -1.55
N SER A 36 31.54 -33.98 -2.02
CA SER A 36 31.15 -34.65 -3.26
C SER A 36 30.55 -33.78 -4.37
N SER A 37 31.35 -33.56 -5.41
CA SER A 37 30.94 -33.09 -6.73
C SER A 37 29.99 -34.10 -7.41
N GLY A 38 28.69 -34.00 -7.09
CA GLY A 38 27.61 -34.47 -7.95
C GLY A 38 26.95 -33.24 -8.59
N PRO A 39 26.61 -33.26 -9.90
CA PRO A 39 25.91 -32.13 -10.51
C PRO A 39 24.55 -31.94 -9.80
N PRO A 40 24.21 -30.74 -9.31
CA PRO A 40 22.89 -30.53 -8.75
C PRO A 40 21.86 -30.71 -9.86
N ALA A 41 20.93 -31.62 -9.62
CA ALA A 41 19.70 -31.72 -10.39
C ALA A 41 19.04 -30.34 -10.40
N ARG A 42 18.96 -29.77 -11.60
CA ARG A 42 18.30 -28.51 -11.91
C ARG A 42 16.82 -28.66 -11.55
N SER A 43 16.46 -28.43 -10.29
CA SER A 43 15.06 -28.32 -9.90
C SER A 43 14.51 -27.11 -10.63
N ASN A 44 13.51 -27.34 -11.49
CA ASN A 44 12.71 -26.33 -12.16
C ASN A 44 12.03 -25.43 -11.13
N GLN A 45 12.78 -24.50 -10.52
CA GLN A 45 12.21 -23.29 -9.97
C GLN A 45 11.95 -22.39 -11.17
N SER A 46 10.77 -22.60 -11.77
CA SER A 46 10.15 -21.59 -12.60
C SER A 46 10.24 -20.28 -11.83
N ALA A 47 10.91 -19.28 -12.40
CA ALA A 47 10.77 -17.91 -11.95
C ALA A 47 9.28 -17.64 -11.70
N PRO A 48 8.88 -16.89 -10.64
CA PRO A 48 7.49 -16.52 -10.47
C PRO A 48 7.03 -15.93 -11.79
N SER A 49 6.11 -16.64 -12.46
CA SER A 49 5.60 -16.26 -13.75
C SER A 49 5.17 -14.81 -13.62
N ALA A 50 5.77 -13.93 -14.41
CA ALA A 50 5.31 -12.56 -14.50
C ALA A 50 3.78 -12.58 -14.61
N PRO A 51 3.06 -11.72 -13.87
CA PRO A 51 1.61 -11.72 -13.91
C PRO A 51 1.18 -11.73 -15.38
N PRO A 52 0.21 -12.57 -15.76
CA PRO A 52 -0.20 -12.71 -17.15
C PRO A 52 -0.44 -11.31 -17.72
N ALA A 53 0.11 -11.07 -18.91
CA ALA A 53 0.18 -9.77 -19.59
C ALA A 53 -1.19 -9.10 -19.87
N SER A 54 -2.28 -9.61 -19.29
CA SER A 54 -3.61 -9.01 -19.18
C SER A 54 -3.76 -8.06 -17.96
N GLN A 55 -2.67 -7.75 -17.25
CA GLN A 55 -2.60 -6.68 -16.25
C GLN A 55 -1.67 -5.54 -16.70
N ARG A 56 -1.63 -5.25 -18.01
CA ARG A 56 -0.96 -4.04 -18.49
C ARG A 56 -1.76 -2.80 -18.06
N PRO A 57 -1.11 -1.77 -17.49
CA PRO A 57 -1.71 -0.44 -17.41
C PRO A 57 -2.10 -0.01 -18.83
N GLY A 58 -3.39 0.27 -19.05
CA GLY A 58 -3.91 0.70 -20.36
C GLY A 58 -4.71 -0.33 -21.16
N GLN A 59 -5.13 -1.46 -20.58
CA GLN A 59 -6.14 -2.31 -21.21
C GLN A 59 -7.48 -1.55 -21.23
N PRO A 60 -8.13 -1.36 -22.39
CA PRO A 60 -9.36 -0.58 -22.46
C PRO A 60 -10.42 -1.27 -21.62
N ALA A 61 -11.01 -0.48 -20.72
CA ALA A 61 -12.19 -0.84 -19.96
C ALA A 61 -13.20 -1.53 -20.90
N ASN A 62 -13.54 -2.78 -20.62
CA ASN A 62 -14.88 -3.25 -20.97
C ASN A 62 -15.84 -2.19 -20.40
N ASP A 63 -16.93 -1.85 -21.09
CA ASP A 63 -17.87 -0.76 -20.73
C ASP A 63 -18.45 -0.81 -19.29
N SER A 64 -18.08 -1.81 -18.48
CA SER A 64 -18.41 -1.98 -17.07
C SER A 64 -17.32 -1.53 -16.07
N GLN A 65 -16.13 -1.12 -16.51
CA GLN A 65 -15.07 -0.62 -15.61
C GLN A 65 -15.26 0.88 -15.36
N GLN A 66 -15.74 1.23 -14.17
CA GLN A 66 -15.91 2.63 -13.77
C GLN A 66 -14.86 3.03 -12.73
N THR A 67 -14.18 4.14 -12.99
CA THR A 67 -13.34 4.80 -11.98
C THR A 67 -14.24 5.43 -10.92
N CYS A 68 -14.11 4.95 -9.69
CA CYS A 68 -14.91 5.44 -8.58
C CYS A 68 -14.34 6.71 -7.95
N MET A 69 -13.04 6.72 -7.73
CA MET A 69 -12.33 7.87 -7.18
C MET A 69 -10.87 7.81 -7.56
N ALA A 70 -10.24 8.97 -7.72
CA ALA A 70 -8.80 9.09 -7.82
C ALA A 70 -8.27 10.06 -6.77
N GLY A 71 -7.18 9.70 -6.10
CA GLY A 71 -6.62 10.47 -5.00
C GLY A 71 -5.33 9.89 -4.47
N TYR A 72 -4.77 10.54 -3.47
CA TYR A 72 -3.61 10.08 -2.72
C TYR A 72 -4.07 9.28 -1.51
N ILE A 73 -3.34 8.22 -1.19
CA ILE A 73 -3.65 7.39 -0.03
C ILE A 73 -3.22 8.14 1.23
N VAL A 74 -4.19 8.38 2.11
CA VAL A 74 -4.00 9.03 3.41
C VAL A 74 -3.75 7.99 4.51
N GLY A 75 -4.41 6.83 4.41
CA GLY A 75 -4.30 5.77 5.38
C GLY A 75 -4.92 4.47 4.92
N MET A 76 -4.51 3.38 5.57
CA MET A 76 -5.00 2.05 5.27
C MET A 76 -5.08 1.24 6.57
N PHE A 77 -6.20 0.57 6.79
CA PHE A 77 -6.47 -0.13 8.06
C PHE A 77 -7.14 -1.48 7.80
N PRO A 78 -6.79 -2.53 8.57
CA PRO A 78 -7.57 -3.76 8.56
C PRO A 78 -8.98 -3.48 9.10
N ALA A 79 -10.00 -4.11 8.52
CA ALA A 79 -11.35 -4.01 9.04
C ALA A 79 -11.46 -4.83 10.34
N MET A 80 -11.92 -4.22 11.43
CA MET A 80 -12.00 -4.88 12.75
C MET A 80 -13.20 -5.83 12.89
N ASN A 81 -13.89 -6.17 11.81
CA ASN A 81 -15.13 -6.96 11.83
C ASN A 81 -14.89 -8.48 11.77
N GLY A 82 -13.63 -8.94 11.75
CA GLY A 82 -13.28 -10.37 11.69
C GLY A 82 -13.35 -10.98 10.30
N TRP A 83 -13.49 -10.14 9.27
CA TRP A 83 -13.36 -10.50 7.87
C TRP A 83 -12.01 -9.93 7.38
N ASP A 84 -11.31 -10.63 6.48
CA ASP A 84 -10.04 -10.18 5.87
C ASP A 84 -10.20 -8.98 4.91
N ASP A 85 -11.23 -8.19 5.17
CA ASP A 85 -11.48 -6.90 4.56
C ASP A 85 -10.55 -5.85 5.14
N TRP A 86 -10.36 -4.81 4.35
CA TRP A 86 -9.55 -3.67 4.74
C TRP A 86 -10.08 -2.40 4.10
N LEU A 87 -9.65 -1.29 4.66
CA LEU A 87 -10.19 0.03 4.40
C LEU A 87 -9.06 0.93 3.92
N LEU A 88 -9.35 1.76 2.93
CA LEU A 88 -8.44 2.74 2.35
C LEU A 88 -9.08 4.12 2.43
N TRP A 89 -8.31 5.12 2.87
CA TRP A 89 -8.73 6.52 2.86
C TRP A 89 -7.98 7.26 1.77
N LEU A 90 -8.72 7.94 0.90
CA LEU A 90 -8.20 8.69 -0.24
C LEU A 90 -8.58 10.16 -0.12
N SER A 91 -7.62 11.04 -0.42
CA SER A 91 -7.86 12.48 -0.59
C SER A 91 -7.40 12.92 -1.98
N PRO A 92 -8.24 13.60 -2.77
CA PRO A 92 -7.83 14.20 -4.05
C PRO A 92 -6.71 15.22 -3.89
N THR A 93 -6.65 15.91 -2.76
CA THR A 93 -5.73 17.03 -2.50
C THR A 93 -4.32 16.59 -2.07
N GLY A 94 -4.16 15.45 -1.40
CA GLY A 94 -2.83 14.97 -0.98
C GLY A 94 -2.86 13.84 0.06
N PRO A 95 -1.69 13.29 0.44
CA PRO A 95 -1.59 12.16 1.37
C PRO A 95 -1.61 12.60 2.86
N SER A 96 -2.44 13.59 3.24
CA SER A 96 -2.47 14.14 4.60
C SER A 96 -3.82 13.96 5.28
N TRP A 97 -3.82 13.54 6.54
CA TRP A 97 -5.01 13.50 7.40
C TRP A 97 -5.60 14.88 7.70
N SER A 98 -4.84 15.96 7.50
CA SER A 98 -5.35 17.32 7.63
C SER A 98 -6.28 17.72 6.48
N ASN A 99 -6.38 16.91 5.44
CA ASN A 99 -7.20 17.21 4.28
C ASN A 99 -8.68 16.94 4.58
N GLY A 100 -9.52 17.97 4.42
CA GLY A 100 -10.96 17.90 4.68
C GLY A 100 -11.78 17.13 3.64
N ASP A 101 -11.14 16.57 2.62
CA ASP A 101 -11.75 15.89 1.46
C ASP A 101 -11.43 14.38 1.44
N THR A 102 -11.12 13.79 2.61
CA THR A 102 -10.77 12.38 2.72
C THR A 102 -12.02 11.49 2.65
N VAL A 103 -12.01 10.48 1.80
CA VAL A 103 -13.10 9.51 1.60
C VAL A 103 -12.60 8.10 1.86
N GLN A 104 -13.41 7.29 2.56
CA GLN A 104 -13.10 5.90 2.88
C GLN A 104 -13.67 4.96 1.82
N PHE A 105 -12.91 3.92 1.47
CA PHE A 105 -13.32 2.79 0.64
C PHE A 105 -13.01 1.48 1.34
N ARG A 106 -13.93 0.52 1.24
CA ARG A 106 -13.77 -0.85 1.69
C ARG A 106 -13.48 -1.76 0.52
N PHE A 107 -12.38 -2.50 0.63
CA PHE A 107 -12.07 -3.60 -0.28
C PHE A 107 -12.77 -4.86 0.22
N TYR A 108 -13.42 -5.57 -0.71
CA TYR A 108 -14.29 -6.70 -0.43
C TYR A 108 -14.09 -7.80 -1.48
N SER A 109 -14.76 -8.95 -1.32
CA SER A 109 -14.75 -10.04 -2.29
C SER A 109 -13.31 -10.49 -2.61
N HIS A 110 -12.93 -10.58 -3.89
CA HIS A 110 -11.60 -10.98 -4.34
C HIS A 110 -10.50 -9.95 -4.02
N ALA A 111 -10.85 -8.77 -3.52
CA ALA A 111 -9.88 -7.74 -3.10
C ALA A 111 -9.51 -7.83 -1.60
N THR A 112 -10.10 -8.78 -0.86
CA THR A 112 -9.69 -9.12 0.51
C THR A 112 -8.32 -9.81 0.54
N THR A 113 -7.60 -9.70 1.65
CA THR A 113 -6.23 -10.21 1.78
C THR A 113 -6.13 -11.74 1.86
N ASP A 114 -7.26 -12.45 1.87
CA ASP A 114 -7.31 -13.90 1.72
C ASP A 114 -6.96 -14.37 0.31
N PHE A 115 -7.30 -13.57 -0.70
CA PHE A 115 -7.01 -13.88 -2.09
C PHE A 115 -5.67 -13.28 -2.52
N ASN A 116 -4.97 -13.97 -3.42
CA ASN A 116 -3.73 -13.46 -4.01
C ASN A 116 -3.94 -12.10 -4.70
N SER A 117 -5.10 -11.91 -5.36
CA SER A 117 -5.49 -10.64 -5.95
C SER A 117 -5.56 -9.51 -4.92
N GLY A 118 -6.24 -9.72 -3.80
CA GLY A 118 -6.33 -8.71 -2.74
C GLY A 118 -4.99 -8.43 -2.06
N ARG A 119 -4.12 -9.43 -1.88
CA ARG A 119 -2.73 -9.20 -1.40
C ARG A 119 -1.92 -8.33 -2.35
N ILE A 120 -2.06 -8.53 -3.65
CA ILE A 120 -1.39 -7.69 -4.67
C ILE A 120 -1.94 -6.26 -4.62
N ILE A 121 -3.26 -6.09 -4.52
CA ILE A 121 -3.92 -4.78 -4.41
C ILE A 121 -3.45 -4.07 -3.13
N TYR A 122 -3.44 -4.76 -2.00
CA TYR A 122 -2.98 -4.25 -0.71
C TYR A 122 -1.51 -3.80 -0.77
N ALA A 123 -0.63 -4.63 -1.35
CA ALA A 123 0.78 -4.28 -1.54
C ALA A 123 0.97 -3.07 -2.48
N THR A 124 0.15 -2.99 -3.54
CA THR A 124 0.15 -1.85 -4.46
C THR A 124 -0.28 -0.56 -3.76
N ALA A 125 -1.30 -0.63 -2.90
CA ALA A 125 -1.74 0.50 -2.10
C ALA A 125 -0.66 0.96 -1.10
N LEU A 126 0.02 0.03 -0.42
CA LEU A 126 1.16 0.36 0.45
C LEU A 126 2.29 1.05 -0.32
N GLN A 127 2.66 0.52 -1.49
CA GLN A 127 3.70 1.10 -2.32
C GLN A 127 3.32 2.52 -2.77
N ALA A 128 2.10 2.70 -3.27
CA ALA A 128 1.62 4.00 -3.71
C ALA A 128 1.57 5.01 -2.55
N MET A 129 1.15 4.59 -1.36
CA MET A 129 1.17 5.41 -0.14
C MET A 129 2.59 5.85 0.22
N ALA A 130 3.55 4.90 0.24
CA ALA A 130 4.94 5.19 0.58
C ALA A 130 5.62 6.13 -0.42
N LEU A 131 5.21 6.06 -1.69
CA LEU A 131 5.73 6.91 -2.76
C LEU A 131 4.96 8.23 -2.94
N GLY A 132 3.88 8.46 -2.17
CA GLY A 132 3.00 9.61 -2.36
C GLY A 132 2.36 9.66 -3.75
N GLN A 133 2.12 8.49 -4.36
CA GLN A 133 1.54 8.39 -5.70
C GLN A 133 0.03 8.51 -5.65
N LYS A 134 -0.52 9.14 -6.70
CA LYS A 134 -1.96 9.15 -6.92
C LYS A 134 -2.40 7.78 -7.44
N VAL A 135 -3.55 7.32 -6.97
CA VAL A 135 -4.17 6.06 -7.39
C VAL A 135 -5.59 6.33 -7.87
N ALA A 136 -6.12 5.41 -8.68
CA ALA A 136 -7.51 5.35 -9.06
C ALA A 136 -8.12 4.03 -8.57
N LEU A 137 -9.29 4.12 -7.95
CA LEU A 137 -10.11 2.97 -7.58
C LEU A 137 -11.05 2.63 -8.73
N VAL A 138 -11.12 1.34 -9.05
CA VAL A 138 -11.97 0.81 -10.12
C VAL A 138 -12.87 -0.28 -9.56
N ASP A 139 -14.14 -0.23 -9.95
CA ASP A 139 -15.14 -1.24 -9.63
C ASP A 139 -15.73 -1.81 -10.92
N TRP A 140 -15.79 -3.13 -11.02
CA TRP A 140 -16.33 -3.86 -12.17
C TRP A 140 -17.86 -3.95 -12.20
N SER A 141 -18.50 -3.69 -11.06
CA SER A 141 -19.95 -3.59 -10.93
C SER A 141 -20.50 -2.21 -11.35
N GLY A 142 -19.61 -1.22 -11.56
CA GLY A 142 -19.98 0.17 -11.79
C GLY A 142 -20.57 0.88 -10.56
N ASN A 143 -20.56 0.25 -9.39
CA ASN A 143 -21.23 0.78 -8.20
C ASN A 143 -20.29 1.59 -7.29
N CYS A 144 -19.93 2.79 -7.74
CA CYS A 144 -19.06 3.69 -6.98
C CYS A 144 -19.75 4.40 -5.81
N ASN A 145 -21.04 4.18 -5.58
CA ASN A 145 -21.83 4.92 -4.58
C ASN A 145 -21.72 4.38 -3.16
N GLY A 146 -21.18 3.17 -2.97
CA GLY A 146 -21.19 2.52 -1.66
C GLY A 146 -19.89 2.62 -0.85
N GLY A 147 -18.87 3.32 -1.34
CA GLY A 147 -17.55 3.31 -0.71
C GLY A 147 -16.92 1.91 -0.78
N TRP A 148 -17.12 1.18 -1.88
CA TRP A 148 -16.53 -0.12 -2.13
C TRP A 148 -15.56 -0.03 -3.31
N ALA A 149 -14.55 -0.89 -3.31
CA ALA A 149 -13.63 -1.02 -4.43
C ALA A 149 -13.14 -2.46 -4.58
N GLU A 150 -12.90 -2.85 -5.82
CA GLU A 150 -12.41 -4.19 -6.19
C GLU A 150 -11.00 -4.16 -6.77
N SER A 151 -10.55 -2.98 -7.24
CA SER A 151 -9.24 -2.82 -7.86
C SER A 151 -8.65 -1.43 -7.59
N ILE A 152 -7.32 -1.37 -7.65
CA ILE A 152 -6.52 -0.15 -7.54
C ILE A 152 -5.57 -0.07 -8.72
N GLN A 153 -5.42 1.13 -9.28
CA GLN A 153 -4.48 1.41 -10.35
C GLN A 153 -3.61 2.60 -9.94
N VAL A 154 -2.30 2.45 -10.02
CA VAL A 154 -1.37 3.58 -9.83
C VAL A 154 -1.53 4.51 -11.03
N TRP A 155 -1.82 5.77 -10.76
CA TRP A 155 -1.93 6.77 -11.80
C TRP A 155 -0.53 7.16 -12.28
N TYR A 156 -0.29 7.00 -13.58
CA TYR A 156 0.91 7.51 -14.23
C TYR A 156 0.55 8.80 -14.98
N PRO A 157 1.27 9.91 -14.76
CA PRO A 157 1.07 11.15 -15.51
C PRO A 157 1.41 11.01 -16.99
#